data_AF-R5P3F1-F1
#
_entry.id   AF-R5P3F1-F1
#
_cell.length_a   1.000
_cell.length_b   1.000
_cell.length_c   1.000
_cell.angle_alpha   90.00
_cell.angle_beta   90.00
_cell.angle_gamma   90.00
#
_symmetry.space_group_name_H-M   'P 1'
#
loop_
_entity.id
_entity.type
_entity.pdbx_description
1 polymer ?
#
loop_
_entity_poly.entity_id
_entity_poly.type
_entity_poly.pdbx_seq_one_letter_code
_entity_poly.pdbx_strand_id
1 'polypeptide(L)'
;MKQKLFLLAIMVSTALTVSAQKRKIDLWGHVYDHVTHHAISGAKATLMLADSTIVDSVTCGYYTGGYYGTDANYCFSIPRKPQQYIIKVTHPDYDPCFVDYEVKKPGRNTFFNGRASITLNKMGLRQGYNTTTGAFTQMLDNVSRPSWNLNQEAHFNRTLDAKKRLTLDAHSRISYEENNDFDVVQYSEPNNLSPKTILKSAPRSTAHTIYNTENLRFTYRINRFDLSATGDFAHRHSTSDRANFTTLNIFEYNYGFALNCRLPWKLQLATDAKMYSRRGYYSSTMNTDDFVCNASLSRSFLKESLTARLEAFDIFHQLNSTEYTLNSQCRIESWRKSIPSYLMLHLSWRWSHMPKKKALRI
;
A
#
# COMPACT_ATOMS: atom_id res chain seq x y z
N MET A 1 12.58 29.29 27.01
CA MET A 1 11.65 29.75 25.95
C MET A 1 10.82 28.55 25.56
N LYS A 2 9.50 28.56 25.81
CA LYS A 2 8.65 27.38 25.58
C LYS A 2 8.45 27.14 24.07
N GLN A 3 8.62 25.90 23.64
CA GLN A 3 8.50 25.52 22.23
C GLN A 3 7.02 25.30 21.88
N LYS A 4 6.60 25.75 20.69
CA LYS A 4 5.22 25.65 20.21
C LYS A 4 4.91 24.23 19.72
N LEU A 5 3.79 23.64 20.16
CA LEU A 5 3.26 22.40 19.59
C LEU A 5 2.75 22.64 18.17
N PHE A 6 2.90 21.65 17.30
CA PHE A 6 2.16 21.54 16.05
C PHE A 6 1.48 20.18 15.99
N LEU A 7 0.21 20.17 15.60
CA LEU A 7 -0.57 18.94 15.42
C LEU A 7 -0.63 18.66 13.92
N LEU A 8 -0.09 17.51 13.50
CA LEU A 8 -0.26 17.05 12.12
C LEU A 8 -1.68 16.50 11.97
N ALA A 9 -2.63 17.39 11.65
CA ALA A 9 -3.97 17.00 11.27
C ALA A 9 -3.94 16.50 9.82
N ILE A 10 -3.86 15.17 9.63
CA ILE A 10 -4.13 14.57 8.32
C ILE A 10 -5.65 14.61 8.11
N MET A 11 -6.14 15.72 7.56
CA MET A 11 -7.54 15.85 7.14
C MET A 11 -7.76 15.08 5.84
N VAL A 12 -8.48 13.96 5.93
CA VAL A 12 -9.03 13.28 4.76
C VAL A 12 -10.53 13.48 4.73
N SER A 13 -10.96 14.39 3.86
CA SER A 13 -12.36 14.52 3.48
C SER A 13 -12.71 13.49 2.40
N THR A 14 -13.35 12.39 2.79
CA THR A 14 -14.18 11.63 1.84
C THR A 14 -15.64 11.83 2.23
N ALA A 15 -16.35 12.64 1.44
CA ALA A 15 -17.80 12.65 1.44
C ALA A 15 -18.31 11.30 0.89
N LEU A 16 -19.32 10.68 1.53
CA LEU A 16 -20.53 10.04 0.96
C LEU A 16 -21.24 9.11 1.98
N THR A 17 -22.58 9.14 1.98
CA THR A 17 -23.54 8.71 3.04
C THR A 17 -23.91 7.21 3.09
N VAL A 18 -23.84 6.57 4.29
CA VAL A 18 -24.83 5.65 4.98
C VAL A 18 -25.25 4.30 4.30
N SER A 19 -25.33 3.09 4.93
CA SER A 19 -25.80 2.63 6.27
C SER A 19 -25.23 1.27 6.78
N ALA A 20 -25.05 1.17 8.12
CA ALA A 20 -25.25 0.06 9.08
C ALA A 20 -24.06 -0.63 9.83
N GLN A 21 -24.14 -0.63 11.17
CA GLN A 21 -23.46 -1.50 12.16
C GLN A 21 -21.92 -1.51 12.30
N LYS A 22 -21.34 -0.40 12.77
CA LYS A 22 -20.65 -0.32 14.08
C LYS A 22 -21.12 0.96 14.76
N ARG A 23 -21.46 0.93 16.06
CA ARG A 23 -22.08 2.08 16.78
C ARG A 23 -21.08 3.20 17.14
N LYS A 24 -19.79 2.89 17.13
CA LYS A 24 -18.68 3.81 17.40
C LYS A 24 -17.67 3.80 16.23
N ILE A 25 -16.91 4.88 16.09
CA ILE A 25 -15.73 5.01 15.22
C ILE A 25 -14.54 5.34 16.11
N ASP A 26 -13.36 4.87 15.74
CA ASP A 26 -12.15 5.18 16.50
C ASP A 26 -11.46 6.40 15.86
N LEU A 27 -11.28 7.44 16.66
CA LEU A 27 -10.58 8.67 16.30
C LEU A 27 -9.15 8.55 16.82
N TRP A 28 -8.22 8.37 15.90
CA TRP A 28 -6.80 8.20 16.20
C TRP A 28 -5.99 9.44 15.83
N GLY A 29 -4.89 9.66 16.54
CA GLY A 29 -3.88 10.63 16.16
C GLY A 29 -2.57 10.37 16.87
N HIS A 30 -1.52 11.09 16.43
CA HIS A 30 -0.20 11.02 17.02
C HIS A 30 0.24 12.40 17.51
N VAL A 31 1.11 12.43 18.51
CA VAL A 31 1.69 13.65 19.10
C VAL A 31 3.19 13.66 18.88
N TYR A 32 3.66 14.65 18.13
CA TYR A 32 5.05 14.79 17.75
C TYR A 32 5.58 16.19 18.05
N ASP A 33 6.89 16.27 18.30
CA ASP A 33 7.64 17.51 18.36
C ASP A 33 7.71 18.14 16.97
N HIS A 34 7.48 19.44 16.87
CA HIS A 34 7.43 20.15 15.59
C HIS A 34 8.79 20.20 14.87
N VAL A 35 9.89 20.30 15.61
CA VAL A 35 11.24 20.53 15.04
C VAL A 35 11.96 19.21 14.80
N THR A 36 11.91 18.33 15.78
CA THR A 36 12.63 17.05 15.79
C THR A 36 11.80 15.90 15.24
N HIS A 37 10.48 16.11 15.12
CA HIS A 37 9.51 15.09 14.73
C HIS A 37 9.55 13.82 15.60
N HIS A 38 10.09 13.93 16.82
CA HIS A 38 10.10 12.86 17.81
C HIS A 38 8.75 12.73 18.51
N ALA A 39 8.34 11.50 18.81
CA ALA A 39 7.12 11.23 19.55
C ALA A 39 7.22 11.82 20.96
N ILE A 40 6.22 12.61 21.35
CA ILE A 40 6.17 13.19 22.70
C ILE A 40 5.43 12.22 23.61
N SER A 41 6.17 11.25 24.15
CA SER A 41 5.64 10.27 25.12
C SER A 41 5.13 10.97 26.37
N GLY A 42 4.01 10.49 26.94
CA GLY A 42 3.44 11.07 28.15
C GLY A 42 2.61 12.34 27.92
N ALA A 43 2.45 12.80 26.68
CA ALA A 43 1.47 13.84 26.35
C ALA A 43 0.05 13.37 26.70
N LYS A 44 -0.83 14.28 27.10
CA LYS A 44 -2.23 13.98 27.43
C LYS A 44 -3.14 14.58 26.35
N ALA A 45 -3.85 13.71 25.64
CA ALA A 45 -4.90 14.09 24.71
C ALA A 45 -6.26 14.13 25.44
N THR A 46 -7.05 15.15 25.18
CA THR A 46 -8.39 15.36 25.73
C THR A 46 -9.34 15.63 24.58
N LEU A 47 -10.35 14.79 24.42
CA LEU A 47 -11.43 14.99 23.46
C LEU A 47 -12.50 15.85 24.12
N MET A 48 -12.94 16.90 23.43
CA MET A 48 -13.97 17.83 23.90
C MET A 48 -15.03 18.02 22.81
N LEU A 49 -16.24 18.42 23.18
CA LEU A 49 -17.25 18.92 22.25
C LEU A 49 -16.91 20.36 21.80
N ALA A 50 -17.63 20.87 20.80
CA ALA A 50 -17.45 22.24 20.31
C ALA A 50 -17.70 23.32 21.39
N ASP A 51 -18.49 23.03 22.42
CA ASP A 51 -18.70 23.89 23.59
C ASP A 51 -17.60 23.73 24.67
N SER A 52 -16.49 23.06 24.33
CA SER A 52 -15.38 22.71 25.23
C SER A 52 -15.70 21.73 26.36
N THR A 53 -16.88 21.09 26.36
CA THR A 53 -17.20 20.02 27.32
C THR A 53 -16.29 18.82 27.10
N ILE A 54 -15.60 18.34 28.14
CA ILE A 54 -14.72 17.17 28.06
C ILE A 54 -15.56 15.89 27.84
N VAL A 55 -15.21 15.14 26.81
CA VAL A 55 -15.82 13.85 26.45
C VAL A 55 -14.98 12.69 26.98
N ASP A 56 -13.67 12.74 26.75
CA ASP A 56 -12.73 11.66 27.11
C ASP A 56 -11.30 12.20 27.21
N SER A 57 -10.39 11.47 27.85
CA SER A 57 -8.97 11.82 27.89
C SER A 57 -8.09 10.59 28.03
N VAL A 58 -7.00 10.57 27.26
CA VAL A 58 -6.01 9.48 27.25
C VAL A 58 -4.59 10.04 27.30
N THR A 59 -3.71 9.32 27.97
CA THR A 59 -2.27 9.57 27.87
C THR A 59 -1.76 8.95 26.58
N CYS A 60 -1.10 9.73 25.75
CA CYS A 60 -0.52 9.32 24.49
C CYS A 60 0.63 8.34 24.72
N GLY A 61 0.59 7.21 24.04
CA GLY A 61 1.63 6.18 24.10
C GLY A 61 1.14 4.83 23.60
N TYR A 62 2.04 4.06 22.99
CA TYR A 62 1.77 2.68 22.59
C TYR A 62 2.08 1.71 23.75
N TYR A 63 1.06 1.00 24.26
CA TYR A 63 1.23 -0.06 25.25
C TYR A 63 1.10 -1.44 24.60
N THR A 64 2.22 -2.17 24.53
CA THR A 64 2.22 -3.62 24.29
C THR A 64 3.20 -4.28 25.25
N GLY A 65 2.68 -5.13 26.15
CA GLY A 65 3.47 -6.16 26.83
C GLY A 65 4.71 -5.68 27.59
N GLY A 66 4.62 -4.57 28.31
CA GLY A 66 5.71 -4.10 29.18
C GLY A 66 6.79 -3.24 28.49
N TYR A 67 6.64 -2.92 27.21
CA TYR A 67 7.49 -1.94 26.50
C TYR A 67 6.65 -0.72 26.12
N TYR A 68 7.09 0.47 26.54
CA TYR A 68 6.60 1.73 25.97
C TYR A 68 7.14 1.82 24.54
N GLY A 69 6.26 1.71 23.54
CA GLY A 69 6.65 1.97 22.16
C GLY A 69 7.12 3.41 22.01
N THR A 70 8.03 3.67 21.07
CA THR A 70 8.55 5.02 20.74
C THR A 70 7.52 5.88 19.98
N ASP A 71 6.24 5.57 20.08
CA ASP A 71 5.14 6.22 19.36
C ASP A 71 4.13 6.76 20.38
N ALA A 72 3.75 8.03 20.22
CA ALA A 72 2.88 8.77 21.13
C ALA A 72 1.51 8.95 20.47
N ASN A 73 0.77 7.85 20.35
CA ASN A 73 -0.56 7.82 19.75
C ASN A 73 -1.68 7.92 20.80
N TYR A 74 -2.83 8.46 20.39
CA TYR A 74 -4.07 8.45 21.15
C TYR A 74 -5.20 7.84 20.31
N CYS A 75 -6.21 7.29 21.00
CA CYS A 75 -7.43 6.75 20.39
C CYS A 75 -8.64 7.08 21.25
N PHE A 76 -9.67 7.65 20.64
CA PHE A 76 -10.97 7.87 21.25
C PHE A 76 -12.05 7.10 20.52
N SER A 77 -12.91 6.37 21.24
CA SER A 77 -14.04 5.67 20.64
C SER A 77 -15.29 6.57 20.66
N ILE A 78 -15.56 7.25 19.54
CA ILE A 78 -16.59 8.29 19.44
C ILE A 78 -17.89 7.80 18.77
N PRO A 79 -19.05 8.37 19.12
CA PRO A 79 -20.31 8.06 18.46
C PRO A 79 -20.27 8.31 16.95
N ARG A 80 -20.85 7.37 16.20
CA ARG A 80 -20.91 7.41 14.74
C ARG A 80 -22.01 8.35 14.22
N LYS A 81 -21.98 9.63 14.62
CA LYS A 81 -22.94 10.67 14.23
C LYS A 81 -22.20 11.95 13.81
N PRO A 82 -22.78 12.78 12.93
CA PRO A 82 -22.20 14.08 12.65
C PRO A 82 -22.08 14.91 13.94
N GLN A 83 -20.86 15.35 14.23
CA GLN A 83 -20.52 16.01 15.49
C GLN A 83 -19.17 16.72 15.34
N GLN A 84 -19.06 17.93 15.89
CA GLN A 84 -17.80 18.65 16.04
C GLN A 84 -17.17 18.34 17.39
N TYR A 85 -15.86 18.12 17.36
CA TYR A 85 -15.01 17.88 18.51
C TYR A 85 -13.80 18.81 18.48
N ILE A 86 -13.22 19.06 19.65
CA ILE A 86 -11.94 19.73 19.83
C ILE A 86 -11.01 18.74 20.52
N ILE A 87 -9.85 18.48 19.94
CA ILE A 87 -8.80 17.66 20.56
C ILE A 87 -7.78 18.62 21.17
N LYS A 88 -7.67 18.60 22.50
CA LYS A 88 -6.67 19.35 23.25
C LYS A 88 -5.53 18.43 23.66
N VAL A 89 -4.30 18.78 23.30
CA VAL A 89 -3.09 18.06 23.71
C VAL A 89 -2.28 18.93 24.67
N THR A 90 -1.80 18.32 25.77
CA THR A 90 -1.00 18.98 26.81
C THR A 90 0.23 18.16 27.18
N HIS A 91 1.34 18.83 27.45
CA HIS A 91 2.57 18.23 27.98
C HIS A 91 3.30 19.29 28.84
N PRO A 92 3.99 18.94 29.94
CA PRO A 92 4.65 19.91 30.82
C PRO A 92 5.66 20.82 30.10
N ASP A 93 6.40 20.26 29.15
CA ASP A 93 7.49 20.95 28.45
C ASP A 93 7.03 21.78 27.23
N TYR A 94 5.74 21.73 26.89
CA TYR A 94 5.22 22.36 25.69
C TYR A 94 3.94 23.16 25.92
N ASP A 95 3.67 24.12 25.03
CA ASP A 95 2.40 24.84 25.06
C ASP A 95 1.24 23.95 24.56
N PRO A 96 0.04 24.05 25.16
CA PRO A 96 -1.13 23.28 24.72
C PRO A 96 -1.50 23.53 23.25
N CYS A 97 -1.99 22.50 22.59
CA CYS A 97 -2.48 22.58 21.21
C CYS A 97 -3.92 22.13 21.11
N PHE A 98 -4.63 22.69 20.14
CA PHE A 98 -6.04 22.44 19.88
C PHE A 98 -6.22 22.11 18.40
N VAL A 99 -7.01 21.08 18.11
CA VAL A 99 -7.44 20.73 16.76
C VAL A 99 -8.93 20.52 16.73
N ASP A 100 -9.59 21.27 15.86
CA ASP A 100 -10.99 21.10 15.55
C ASP A 100 -11.16 19.93 14.59
N TYR A 101 -12.07 19.02 14.94
CA TYR A 101 -12.38 17.83 14.17
C TYR A 101 -13.89 17.69 13.96
N GLU A 102 -14.31 17.67 12.70
CA GLU A 102 -15.71 17.50 12.32
C GLU A 102 -15.98 16.11 11.74
N VAL A 103 -16.80 15.33 12.43
CA VAL A 103 -17.38 14.10 11.86
C VAL A 103 -18.46 14.52 10.86
N LYS A 104 -18.19 14.43 9.55
CA LYS A 104 -19.17 14.83 8.52
C LYS A 104 -20.16 13.71 8.19
N LYS A 105 -19.68 12.49 7.82
CA LYS A 105 -20.51 11.30 7.47
C LYS A 105 -19.74 9.98 7.60
N PRO A 106 -19.94 9.16 8.63
CA PRO A 106 -19.17 7.92 8.78
C PRO A 106 -19.68 6.79 7.85
N GLY A 107 -18.84 6.35 6.89
CA GLY A 107 -19.08 5.29 5.90
C GLY A 107 -18.71 3.87 6.37
N ARG A 108 -19.41 2.84 5.84
CA ARG A 108 -19.18 1.41 6.16
C ARG A 108 -17.84 0.99 5.54
N ASN A 109 -16.94 0.37 6.31
CA ASN A 109 -15.56 0.01 5.93
C ASN A 109 -14.84 1.11 5.14
N THR A 110 -14.68 2.23 5.81
CA THR A 110 -13.67 3.21 5.45
C THR A 110 -12.68 3.22 6.59
N PHE A 111 -11.47 2.72 6.33
CA PHE A 111 -10.36 2.96 7.23
C PHE A 111 -9.35 3.81 6.49
N PHE A 112 -8.83 4.78 7.23
CA PHE A 112 -7.71 5.59 6.83
C PHE A 112 -6.64 5.34 7.86
N ASN A 113 -5.46 4.92 7.42
CA ASN A 113 -4.33 4.67 8.29
C ASN A 113 -3.14 5.47 7.77
N GLY A 114 -2.41 6.09 8.69
CA GLY A 114 -1.24 6.90 8.41
C GLY A 114 -0.14 6.55 9.39
N ARG A 115 1.05 6.23 8.90
CA ARG A 115 2.23 5.98 9.73
C ARG A 115 3.38 6.81 9.20
N ALA A 116 3.96 7.64 10.05
CA ALA A 116 5.26 8.25 9.82
C ALA A 116 6.32 7.49 10.63
N SER A 117 7.51 7.33 10.07
CA SER A 117 8.67 6.78 10.79
C SER A 117 9.90 7.62 10.48
N ILE A 118 10.72 7.89 11.50
CA ILE A 118 11.92 8.71 11.38
C ILE A 118 13.09 7.95 11.99
N THR A 119 14.18 7.89 11.24
CA THR A 119 15.42 7.22 11.62
C THR A 119 16.48 8.27 11.87
N LEU A 120 16.83 8.47 13.14
CA LEU A 120 17.99 9.27 13.55
C LEU A 120 19.25 8.41 13.66
N ASN A 121 20.41 9.08 13.57
CA ASN A 121 21.72 8.46 13.79
C ASN A 121 21.94 7.18 12.95
N LYS A 122 21.36 7.14 11.75
CA LYS A 122 21.52 6.05 10.80
C LYS A 122 23.01 5.88 10.51
N MET A 123 23.53 4.67 10.73
CA MET A 123 24.85 4.29 10.25
C MET A 123 24.77 4.04 8.74
N GLY A 124 25.59 4.76 7.98
CA GLY A 124 25.74 4.63 6.54
C GLY A 124 27.13 4.12 6.19
N LEU A 125 27.26 3.50 5.02
CA LEU A 125 28.54 3.01 4.51
C LEU A 125 29.16 4.06 3.60
N ARG A 126 30.26 4.66 4.04
CA ARG A 126 31.10 5.50 3.16
C ARG A 126 31.95 4.60 2.30
N GLN A 127 32.03 4.91 1.01
CA GLN A 127 32.76 4.11 0.03
C GLN A 127 33.67 5.01 -0.81
N GLY A 128 34.90 4.55 -1.02
CA GLY A 128 35.89 5.16 -1.89
C GLY A 128 36.28 4.16 -2.97
N TYR A 129 36.22 4.57 -4.24
CA TYR A 129 36.61 3.79 -5.39
C TYR A 129 37.92 4.32 -5.97
N ASN A 130 38.96 3.50 -5.95
CA ASN A 130 40.24 3.81 -6.57
C ASN A 130 40.15 3.51 -8.08
N THR A 131 40.16 4.55 -8.91
CA THR A 131 40.04 4.41 -10.37
C THR A 131 41.32 3.87 -11.03
N THR A 132 42.46 3.90 -10.34
CA THR A 132 43.75 3.36 -10.82
C THR A 132 43.85 1.85 -10.60
N THR A 133 43.38 1.33 -9.47
CA THR A 133 43.52 -0.10 -9.10
C THR A 133 42.21 -0.89 -9.16
N GLY A 134 41.06 -0.21 -9.23
CA GLY A 134 39.73 -0.82 -9.13
C GLY A 134 39.33 -1.22 -7.71
N ALA A 135 40.16 -0.94 -6.69
CA ALA A 135 39.89 -1.32 -5.31
C ALA A 135 38.82 -0.42 -4.65
N PHE A 136 38.02 -1.02 -3.75
CA PHE A 136 37.10 -0.29 -2.87
C PHE A 136 37.67 -0.21 -1.45
N THR A 137 37.58 0.98 -0.85
CA THR A 137 37.77 1.19 0.59
C THR A 137 36.45 1.58 1.22
N GLN A 138 36.14 1.09 2.41
CA GLN A 138 34.85 1.31 3.06
C GLN A 138 35.00 1.64 4.55
N MET A 139 34.09 2.45 5.09
CA MET A 139 33.93 2.62 6.54
C MET A 139 32.49 2.92 6.91
N LEU A 140 32.04 2.43 8.07
CA LEU A 140 30.77 2.82 8.66
C LEU A 140 30.89 4.18 9.33
N ASP A 141 29.91 5.06 9.13
CA ASP A 141 29.85 6.38 9.75
C ASP A 141 28.40 6.80 9.99
N ASN A 142 28.18 7.72 10.93
CA ASN A 142 26.84 8.26 11.16
C ASN A 142 26.49 9.28 10.06
N VAL A 143 25.44 9.01 9.29
CA VAL A 143 24.93 9.93 8.24
C VAL A 143 24.59 11.30 8.81
N SER A 144 24.24 11.35 10.09
CA SER A 144 23.86 12.52 10.90
C SER A 144 22.56 13.19 10.47
N ARG A 145 22.16 13.02 9.19
CA ARG A 145 20.90 13.50 8.63
C ARG A 145 19.80 12.43 8.82
N PRO A 146 18.62 12.80 9.34
CA PRO A 146 17.49 11.88 9.50
C PRO A 146 17.04 11.29 8.16
N SER A 147 16.58 10.05 8.14
CA SER A 147 15.76 9.52 7.04
C SER A 147 14.33 9.37 7.54
N TRP A 148 13.33 9.52 6.70
CA TRP A 148 11.94 9.37 7.12
C TRP A 148 11.06 8.78 6.03
N ASN A 149 9.96 8.18 6.45
CA ASN A 149 8.90 7.75 5.56
C ASN A 149 7.53 8.11 6.13
N LEU A 150 6.57 8.27 5.21
CA LEU A 150 5.17 8.46 5.50
C LEU A 150 4.39 7.48 4.63
N ASN A 151 3.60 6.61 5.25
CA ASN A 151 2.70 5.69 4.58
C ASN A 151 1.27 6.08 4.92
N GLN A 152 0.44 6.29 3.91
CA GLN A 152 -0.98 6.55 4.05
C GLN A 152 -1.73 5.53 3.22
N GLU A 153 -2.82 5.00 3.76
CA GLU A 153 -3.74 4.14 3.01
C GLU A 153 -5.18 4.47 3.34
N ALA A 154 -6.02 4.38 2.32
CA ALA A 154 -7.45 4.57 2.41
C ALA A 154 -8.14 3.40 1.70
N HIS A 155 -9.06 2.73 2.38
CA HIS A 155 -9.92 1.72 1.76
C HIS A 155 -11.37 2.19 1.77
N PHE A 156 -12.07 1.93 0.68
CA PHE A 156 -13.48 2.25 0.49
C PHE A 156 -14.17 1.06 -0.18
N ASN A 157 -15.19 0.48 0.47
CA ASN A 157 -16.01 -0.57 -0.13
C ASN A 157 -17.50 -0.26 0.04
N ARG A 158 -18.25 -0.23 -1.07
CA ARG A 158 -19.66 0.14 -1.05
C ARG A 158 -20.47 -0.41 -2.22
N THR A 159 -21.71 -0.83 -1.93
CA THR A 159 -22.74 -1.02 -2.96
C THR A 159 -23.29 0.31 -3.46
N LEU A 160 -23.25 0.55 -4.77
CA LEU A 160 -23.61 1.81 -5.42
C LEU A 160 -25.10 1.91 -5.83
N ASP A 161 -25.84 0.81 -5.84
CA ASP A 161 -27.25 0.78 -6.23
C ASP A 161 -28.18 0.28 -5.10
N ALA A 162 -29.45 0.69 -5.15
CA ALA A 162 -30.46 0.31 -4.16
C ALA A 162 -30.73 -1.21 -4.11
N LYS A 163 -30.52 -1.91 -5.24
CA LYS A 163 -30.71 -3.36 -5.35
C LYS A 163 -29.46 -4.15 -4.96
N LYS A 164 -28.37 -3.47 -4.53
CA LYS A 164 -27.10 -4.05 -4.07
C LYS A 164 -26.45 -4.98 -5.10
N ARG A 165 -26.58 -4.65 -6.39
CA ARG A 165 -26.01 -5.40 -7.52
C ARG A 165 -24.64 -4.87 -7.91
N LEU A 166 -24.43 -3.57 -7.84
CA LEU A 166 -23.20 -2.87 -8.17
C LEU A 166 -22.43 -2.55 -6.89
N THR A 167 -21.20 -3.02 -6.79
CA THR A 167 -20.28 -2.74 -5.68
C THR A 167 -19.02 -2.09 -6.22
N LEU A 168 -18.51 -1.08 -5.51
CA LEU A 168 -17.21 -0.47 -5.70
C LEU A 168 -16.33 -0.85 -4.51
N ASP A 169 -15.18 -1.43 -4.79
CA ASP A 169 -14.06 -1.57 -3.86
C ASP A 169 -12.90 -0.71 -4.40
N ALA A 170 -12.39 0.18 -3.58
CA ALA A 170 -11.36 1.15 -3.93
C ALA A 170 -10.34 1.24 -2.81
N HIS A 171 -9.08 1.08 -3.13
CA HIS A 171 -7.98 1.10 -2.18
C HIS A 171 -6.85 1.97 -2.72
N SER A 172 -6.54 3.03 -2.00
CA SER A 172 -5.47 3.97 -2.31
C SER A 172 -4.37 3.84 -1.26
N ARG A 173 -3.12 3.84 -1.68
CA ARG A 173 -1.95 3.92 -0.80
C ARG A 173 -0.94 4.87 -1.38
N ILE A 174 -0.45 5.77 -0.54
CA ILE A 174 0.62 6.70 -0.85
C ILE A 174 1.73 6.48 0.17
N SER A 175 2.92 6.17 -0.31
CA SER A 175 4.13 6.13 0.50
C SER A 175 5.13 7.18 -0.01
N TYR A 176 5.57 8.03 0.90
CA TYR A 176 6.71 8.92 0.70
C TYR A 176 7.90 8.39 1.49
N GLU A 177 9.09 8.44 0.92
CA GLU A 177 10.34 8.10 1.59
C GLU A 177 11.41 9.16 1.24
N GLU A 178 12.06 9.70 2.26
CA GLU A 178 13.34 10.41 2.14
C GLU A 178 14.42 9.54 2.79
N ASN A 179 15.34 9.04 1.98
CA ASN A 179 16.46 8.22 2.43
C ASN A 179 17.76 9.00 2.29
N ASN A 180 18.45 9.19 3.41
CA ASN A 180 19.71 9.89 3.49
C ASN A 180 20.87 8.89 3.70
N ASP A 181 21.91 9.00 2.88
CA ASP A 181 23.13 8.18 2.96
C ASP A 181 24.37 8.93 2.45
N PHE A 182 25.50 8.24 2.31
CA PHE A 182 26.70 8.76 1.67
C PHE A 182 26.79 8.31 0.20
N ASP A 183 27.32 9.17 -0.66
CA ASP A 183 27.69 8.80 -2.03
C ASP A 183 29.09 8.15 -2.06
N VAL A 184 29.47 7.60 -3.22
CA VAL A 184 30.79 7.04 -3.49
C VAL A 184 31.74 8.16 -3.89
N VAL A 185 32.92 8.20 -3.27
CA VAL A 185 34.04 9.06 -3.72
C VAL A 185 34.89 8.30 -4.71
N GLN A 186 35.12 8.87 -5.89
CA GLN A 186 36.11 8.37 -6.82
C GLN A 186 37.43 9.12 -6.63
N TYR A 187 38.55 8.41 -6.64
CA TYR A 187 39.87 8.99 -6.51
C TYR A 187 40.91 8.19 -7.31
N SER A 188 41.98 8.84 -7.75
CA SER A 188 43.11 8.23 -8.47
C SER A 188 44.40 8.33 -7.67
N GLU A 189 45.35 7.45 -7.97
CA GLU A 189 46.71 7.54 -7.43
C GLU A 189 47.65 8.33 -8.36
N PRO A 190 48.67 9.02 -7.81
CA PRO A 190 48.95 9.18 -6.39
C PRO A 190 48.03 10.24 -5.75
N ASN A 191 47.41 9.92 -4.62
CA ASN A 191 46.79 10.92 -3.75
C ASN A 191 47.54 10.93 -2.41
N ASN A 192 47.95 12.11 -1.94
CA ASN A 192 48.66 12.25 -0.67
C ASN A 192 47.68 12.29 0.52
N LEU A 193 46.54 11.62 0.43
CA LEU A 193 45.47 11.66 1.43
C LEU A 193 45.34 10.31 2.12
N SER A 194 45.03 10.31 3.42
CA SER A 194 44.73 9.05 4.13
C SER A 194 43.40 8.45 3.63
N PRO A 195 43.23 7.11 3.64
CA PRO A 195 41.97 6.48 3.26
C PRO A 195 40.77 7.04 4.03
N LYS A 196 40.94 7.34 5.32
CA LYS A 196 39.88 7.93 6.16
C LYS A 196 39.49 9.34 5.70
N THR A 197 40.46 10.15 5.28
CA THR A 197 40.20 11.51 4.77
C THR A 197 39.40 11.45 3.47
N ILE A 198 39.76 10.54 2.56
CA ILE A 198 39.04 10.31 1.30
C ILE A 198 37.60 9.86 1.59
N LEU A 199 37.40 8.91 2.50
CA LEU A 199 36.04 8.46 2.82
C LEU A 199 35.21 9.56 3.50
N LYS A 200 35.82 10.40 4.35
CA LYS A 200 35.14 11.52 5.01
C LYS A 200 34.76 12.66 4.04
N SER A 201 35.42 12.78 2.88
CA SER A 201 35.03 13.73 1.84
C SER A 201 33.81 13.30 1.03
N ALA A 202 33.28 12.09 1.25
CA ALA A 202 32.07 11.62 0.57
C ALA A 202 30.90 12.58 0.76
N PRO A 203 30.30 13.08 -0.34
CA PRO A 203 29.12 13.91 -0.25
C PRO A 203 27.95 13.09 0.29
N ARG A 204 26.97 13.78 0.85
CA ARG A 204 25.72 13.13 1.24
C ARG A 204 24.86 12.93 0.00
N SER A 205 24.08 11.86 0.01
CA SER A 205 23.08 11.51 -0.99
C SER A 205 21.71 11.48 -0.32
N THR A 206 20.80 12.30 -0.81
CA THR A 206 19.39 12.32 -0.45
C THR A 206 18.60 11.73 -1.60
N ALA A 207 17.79 10.70 -1.35
CA ALA A 207 16.83 10.18 -2.31
C ALA A 207 15.40 10.41 -1.80
N HIS A 208 14.54 11.00 -2.63
CA HIS A 208 13.11 11.13 -2.34
C HIS A 208 12.35 10.19 -3.26
N THR A 209 11.44 9.40 -2.71
CA THR A 209 10.54 8.54 -3.49
C THR A 209 9.11 8.73 -3.06
N ILE A 210 8.23 9.02 -4.02
CA ILE A 210 6.78 8.90 -3.86
C ILE A 210 6.35 7.65 -4.62
N TYR A 211 5.66 6.76 -3.93
CA TYR A 211 5.02 5.61 -4.53
C TYR A 211 3.53 5.64 -4.21
N ASN A 212 2.72 5.82 -5.24
CA ASN A 212 1.27 5.81 -5.17
C ASN A 212 0.74 4.53 -5.80
N THR A 213 -0.18 3.83 -5.14
CA THR A 213 -0.92 2.72 -5.71
C THR A 213 -2.43 2.91 -5.52
N GLU A 214 -3.18 2.72 -6.58
CA GLU A 214 -4.64 2.76 -6.62
C GLU A 214 -5.17 1.43 -7.14
N ASN A 215 -6.07 0.78 -6.39
CA ASN A 215 -6.77 -0.42 -6.82
C ASN A 215 -8.27 -0.14 -6.81
N LEU A 216 -8.92 -0.34 -7.95
CA LEU A 216 -10.35 -0.14 -8.15
C LEU A 216 -10.96 -1.44 -8.66
N ARG A 217 -12.10 -1.83 -8.09
CA ARG A 217 -12.92 -2.94 -8.55
C ARG A 217 -14.38 -2.54 -8.52
N PHE A 218 -15.01 -2.58 -9.69
CA PHE A 218 -16.45 -2.51 -9.83
C PHE A 218 -16.97 -3.91 -10.06
N THR A 219 -17.96 -4.36 -9.29
CA THR A 219 -18.60 -5.67 -9.47
C THR A 219 -20.09 -5.48 -9.62
N TYR A 220 -20.65 -5.92 -10.75
CA TYR A 220 -22.08 -5.98 -11.02
C TYR A 220 -22.55 -7.43 -11.04
N ARG A 221 -23.41 -7.81 -10.08
CA ARG A 221 -23.92 -9.18 -9.94
C ARG A 221 -25.45 -9.21 -9.98
N ILE A 222 -26.00 -10.06 -10.84
CA ILE A 222 -27.43 -10.35 -10.92
C ILE A 222 -27.67 -11.80 -11.34
N ASN A 223 -28.24 -12.62 -10.44
CA ASN A 223 -28.71 -13.98 -10.71
C ASN A 223 -27.70 -14.88 -11.46
N ARG A 224 -27.76 -14.88 -12.80
CA ARG A 224 -26.92 -15.68 -13.71
C ARG A 224 -25.72 -14.93 -14.28
N PHE A 225 -25.47 -13.69 -13.87
CA PHE A 225 -24.48 -12.80 -14.47
C PHE A 225 -23.67 -12.10 -13.37
N ASP A 226 -22.36 -12.18 -13.47
CA ASP A 226 -21.39 -11.51 -12.61
C ASP A 226 -20.32 -10.90 -13.51
N LEU A 227 -20.24 -9.57 -13.53
CA LEU A 227 -19.23 -8.82 -14.25
C LEU A 227 -18.42 -8.02 -13.24
N SER A 228 -17.12 -8.20 -13.22
CA SER A 228 -16.19 -7.36 -12.48
C SER A 228 -15.32 -6.60 -13.47
N ALA A 229 -15.13 -5.31 -13.26
CA ALA A 229 -14.12 -4.49 -13.92
C ALA A 229 -13.09 -4.08 -12.87
N THR A 230 -11.80 -4.22 -13.19
CA THR A 230 -10.69 -3.90 -12.29
C THR A 230 -9.75 -2.90 -12.93
N GLY A 231 -9.23 -1.97 -12.15
CA GLY A 231 -8.14 -1.07 -12.51
C GLY A 231 -7.13 -1.03 -11.39
N ASP A 232 -5.87 -1.29 -11.70
CA ASP A 232 -4.73 -1.16 -10.81
C ASP A 232 -3.82 -0.09 -11.41
N PHE A 233 -3.33 0.83 -10.60
CA PHE A 233 -2.38 1.86 -11.01
C PHE A 233 -1.30 1.99 -9.95
N ALA A 234 -0.07 2.10 -10.36
CA ALA A 234 1.07 2.36 -9.52
C ALA A 234 1.97 3.39 -10.20
N HIS A 235 2.37 4.42 -9.45
CA HIS A 235 3.29 5.46 -9.91
C HIS A 235 4.41 5.62 -8.91
N ARG A 236 5.64 5.46 -9.38
CA ARG A 236 6.86 5.70 -8.62
C ARG A 236 7.60 6.90 -9.20
N HIS A 237 7.72 7.95 -8.40
CA HIS A 237 8.53 9.11 -8.70
C HIS A 237 9.72 9.15 -7.74
N SER A 238 10.94 9.04 -8.25
CA SER A 238 12.16 9.11 -7.45
C SER A 238 13.10 10.20 -7.95
N THR A 239 13.64 11.00 -7.03
CA THR A 239 14.65 12.04 -7.27
C THR A 239 15.83 11.89 -6.31
N SER A 240 17.00 12.39 -6.69
CA SER A 240 18.17 12.47 -5.82
C SER A 240 19.06 13.66 -6.16
N ASP A 241 19.83 14.12 -5.18
CA ASP A 241 20.85 15.16 -5.31
C ASP A 241 22.19 14.66 -5.88
N ARG A 242 22.34 13.36 -6.14
CA ARG A 242 23.55 12.79 -6.76
C ARG A 242 23.72 13.28 -8.20
N ALA A 243 24.95 13.64 -8.57
CA ALA A 243 25.27 14.26 -9.86
C ALA A 243 24.87 13.42 -11.09
N ASN A 244 24.90 12.09 -10.98
CA ASN A 244 24.58 11.16 -12.07
C ASN A 244 23.21 10.48 -11.89
N PHE A 245 22.32 11.07 -11.08
CA PHE A 245 20.98 10.53 -10.90
C PHE A 245 20.02 11.05 -11.96
N THR A 246 19.38 10.14 -12.66
CA THR A 246 18.27 10.48 -13.56
C THR A 246 16.95 10.31 -12.81
N THR A 247 16.14 11.37 -12.76
CA THR A 247 14.79 11.31 -12.22
C THR A 247 14.01 10.16 -12.83
N LEU A 248 13.44 9.33 -11.96
CA LEU A 248 12.76 8.10 -12.34
C LEU A 248 11.26 8.28 -12.15
N ASN A 249 10.50 8.09 -13.24
CA ASN A 249 9.05 8.18 -13.27
C ASN A 249 8.50 6.88 -13.84
N ILE A 250 8.26 5.88 -13.00
CA ILE A 250 7.74 4.58 -13.43
C ILE A 250 6.24 4.54 -13.22
N PHE A 251 5.52 4.13 -14.27
CA PHE A 251 4.09 3.87 -14.24
C PHE A 251 3.84 2.41 -14.54
N GLU A 252 3.08 1.76 -13.68
CA GLU A 252 2.61 0.38 -13.88
C GLU A 252 1.11 0.41 -13.69
N TYR A 253 0.36 0.01 -14.70
CA TYR A 253 -1.09 0.05 -14.63
C TYR A 253 -1.68 -1.13 -15.36
N ASN A 254 -2.73 -1.68 -14.77
CA ASN A 254 -3.41 -2.83 -15.32
C ASN A 254 -4.90 -2.56 -15.29
N TYR A 255 -5.62 -3.00 -16.31
CA TYR A 255 -7.06 -2.87 -16.34
C TYR A 255 -7.67 -4.07 -17.04
N GLY A 256 -8.86 -4.46 -16.61
CA GLY A 256 -9.45 -5.69 -17.09
C GLY A 256 -10.86 -5.90 -16.64
N PHE A 257 -11.46 -6.97 -17.14
CA PHE A 257 -12.77 -7.44 -16.73
C PHE A 257 -12.77 -8.94 -16.53
N ALA A 258 -13.58 -9.39 -15.59
CA ALA A 258 -13.92 -10.79 -15.38
C ALA A 258 -15.43 -10.96 -15.51
N LEU A 259 -15.86 -11.90 -16.33
CA LEU A 259 -17.26 -12.22 -16.57
C LEU A 259 -17.51 -13.67 -16.22
N ASN A 260 -18.51 -13.93 -15.38
CA ASN A 260 -19.11 -15.24 -15.20
C ASN A 260 -20.59 -15.14 -15.57
N CYS A 261 -21.04 -15.91 -16.55
CA CYS A 261 -22.45 -15.94 -16.90
C CYS A 261 -22.97 -17.35 -17.21
N ARG A 262 -24.20 -17.61 -16.77
CA ARG A 262 -24.94 -18.83 -17.12
C ARG A 262 -25.84 -18.55 -18.31
N LEU A 263 -25.41 -19.10 -19.45
CA LEU A 263 -26.09 -19.02 -20.73
C LEU A 263 -27.29 -19.99 -20.79
N PRO A 264 -28.13 -19.91 -21.84
CA PRO A 264 -29.11 -20.95 -22.15
C PRO A 264 -28.46 -22.35 -22.21
N TRP A 265 -29.31 -23.38 -22.16
CA TRP A 265 -28.87 -24.79 -22.20
C TRP A 265 -27.92 -25.23 -21.07
N LYS A 266 -27.95 -24.53 -19.93
CA LYS A 266 -27.11 -24.79 -18.75
C LYS A 266 -25.61 -24.63 -19.01
N LEU A 267 -25.23 -23.89 -20.05
CA LEU A 267 -23.84 -23.54 -20.31
C LEU A 267 -23.36 -22.48 -19.30
N GLN A 268 -22.13 -22.61 -18.85
CA GLN A 268 -21.46 -21.63 -18.00
C GLN A 268 -20.25 -21.09 -18.75
N LEU A 269 -20.26 -19.80 -19.01
CA LEU A 269 -19.13 -19.05 -19.57
C LEU A 269 -18.41 -18.33 -18.43
N ALA A 270 -17.10 -18.48 -18.37
CA ALA A 270 -16.24 -17.70 -17.50
C ALA A 270 -15.09 -17.14 -18.33
N THR A 271 -14.81 -15.85 -18.23
CA THR A 271 -13.68 -15.20 -18.92
C THR A 271 -13.06 -14.14 -18.02
N ASP A 272 -11.76 -13.96 -18.15
CA ASP A 272 -10.97 -12.93 -17.48
C ASP A 272 -10.00 -12.35 -18.51
N ALA A 273 -10.05 -11.05 -18.70
CA ALA A 273 -9.20 -10.33 -19.64
C ALA A 273 -8.57 -9.15 -18.94
N LYS A 274 -7.24 -9.06 -18.99
CA LYS A 274 -6.46 -8.02 -18.30
C LYS A 274 -5.31 -7.55 -19.16
N MET A 275 -5.23 -6.25 -19.35
CA MET A 275 -4.06 -5.57 -19.90
C MET A 275 -3.10 -5.25 -18.77
N TYR A 276 -1.81 -5.56 -18.97
CA TYR A 276 -0.74 -5.12 -18.10
C TYR A 276 0.16 -4.15 -18.86
N SER A 277 0.33 -2.95 -18.35
CA SER A 277 1.08 -1.89 -19.02
C SER A 277 2.16 -1.30 -18.12
N ARG A 278 3.32 -1.02 -18.70
CA ARG A 278 4.49 -0.49 -18.00
C ARG A 278 5.12 0.66 -18.78
N ARG A 279 5.46 1.77 -18.13
CA ARG A 279 6.10 2.95 -18.74
C ARG A 279 7.16 3.56 -17.82
N GLY A 280 8.15 4.24 -18.40
CA GLY A 280 9.18 4.99 -17.68
C GLY A 280 10.40 4.19 -17.23
N TYR A 281 10.51 2.92 -17.67
CA TYR A 281 11.71 2.12 -17.44
C TYR A 281 12.84 2.54 -18.39
N TYR A 282 14.08 2.44 -17.91
CA TYR A 282 15.28 2.82 -18.68
C TYR A 282 15.44 1.99 -19.95
N SER A 283 15.25 0.67 -19.86
CA SER A 283 15.23 -0.19 -21.04
C SER A 283 13.88 -0.07 -21.75
N SER A 284 13.90 0.30 -23.04
CA SER A 284 12.70 0.35 -23.87
C SER A 284 11.95 -0.98 -23.90
N THR A 285 12.65 -2.10 -23.78
CA THR A 285 12.08 -3.47 -23.75
C THR A 285 11.21 -3.77 -22.52
N MET A 286 11.31 -2.96 -21.45
CA MET A 286 10.45 -3.08 -20.26
C MET A 286 9.18 -2.24 -20.34
N ASN A 287 9.07 -1.38 -21.36
CA ASN A 287 7.91 -0.52 -21.57
C ASN A 287 6.93 -1.23 -22.51
N THR A 288 6.15 -2.15 -21.97
CA THR A 288 5.30 -3.06 -22.76
C THR A 288 3.82 -2.90 -22.44
N ASP A 289 3.00 -3.48 -23.30
CA ASP A 289 1.59 -3.78 -23.08
C ASP A 289 1.40 -5.29 -23.31
N ASP A 290 0.97 -5.99 -22.27
CA ASP A 290 0.85 -7.44 -22.25
C ASP A 290 -0.64 -7.78 -21.98
N PHE A 291 -1.41 -8.10 -23.02
CA PHE A 291 -2.83 -8.42 -22.91
C PHE A 291 -3.07 -9.92 -22.71
N VAL A 292 -3.57 -10.28 -21.54
CA VAL A 292 -3.88 -11.66 -21.19
C VAL A 292 -5.39 -11.85 -21.20
N CYS A 293 -5.87 -12.85 -21.94
CA CYS A 293 -7.28 -13.22 -21.94
C CYS A 293 -7.44 -14.73 -21.78
N ASN A 294 -8.20 -15.11 -20.77
CA ASN A 294 -8.57 -16.47 -20.45
C ASN A 294 -10.07 -16.65 -20.64
N ALA A 295 -10.49 -17.79 -21.17
CA ALA A 295 -11.90 -18.12 -21.30
C ALA A 295 -12.14 -19.61 -21.05
N SER A 296 -13.30 -19.92 -20.48
CA SER A 296 -13.77 -21.29 -20.35
C SER A 296 -15.27 -21.38 -20.60
N LEU A 297 -15.67 -22.47 -21.24
CA LEU A 297 -17.05 -22.83 -21.46
C LEU A 297 -17.28 -24.22 -20.90
N SER A 298 -18.26 -24.36 -20.01
CA SER A 298 -18.57 -25.65 -19.39
C SER A 298 -20.04 -25.98 -19.39
N ARG A 299 -20.33 -27.28 -19.34
CA ARG A 299 -21.67 -27.82 -19.22
C ARG A 299 -21.66 -29.09 -18.38
N SER A 300 -22.62 -29.17 -17.48
CA SER A 300 -22.87 -30.38 -16.70
C SER A 300 -24.08 -31.15 -17.24
N PHE A 301 -23.92 -32.47 -17.29
CA PHE A 301 -24.86 -33.49 -17.76
C PHE A 301 -25.23 -34.42 -16.60
N LEU A 302 -26.17 -35.35 -16.85
CA LEU A 302 -26.51 -36.43 -15.90
C LEU A 302 -26.81 -35.93 -14.47
N LYS A 303 -27.70 -34.94 -14.34
CA LYS A 303 -28.02 -34.28 -13.05
C LYS A 303 -26.76 -33.77 -12.33
N GLU A 304 -25.85 -33.16 -13.09
CA GLU A 304 -24.60 -32.56 -12.63
C GLU A 304 -23.51 -33.57 -12.22
N SER A 305 -23.68 -34.87 -12.51
CA SER A 305 -22.66 -35.87 -12.21
C SER A 305 -21.50 -35.85 -13.21
N LEU A 306 -21.71 -35.44 -14.47
CA LEU A 306 -20.65 -35.38 -15.48
C LEU A 306 -20.51 -33.94 -15.99
N THR A 307 -19.32 -33.36 -15.97
CA THR A 307 -19.06 -32.01 -16.47
C THR A 307 -18.00 -32.03 -17.54
N ALA A 308 -18.29 -31.42 -18.69
CA ALA A 308 -17.30 -31.11 -19.72
C ALA A 308 -16.98 -29.60 -19.66
N ARG A 309 -15.69 -29.25 -19.72
CA ARG A 309 -15.21 -27.87 -19.75
C ARG A 309 -14.12 -27.75 -20.80
N LEU A 310 -14.26 -26.78 -21.70
CA LEU A 310 -13.20 -26.35 -22.59
C LEU A 310 -12.62 -25.06 -22.03
N GLU A 311 -11.31 -24.98 -21.88
CA GLU A 311 -10.59 -23.85 -21.29
C GLU A 311 -9.44 -23.43 -22.20
N ALA A 312 -9.39 -22.14 -22.49
CA ALA A 312 -8.32 -21.50 -23.26
C ALA A 312 -7.61 -20.50 -22.35
N PHE A 313 -6.31 -20.69 -22.17
CA PHE A 313 -5.43 -19.82 -21.40
C PHE A 313 -4.58 -18.97 -22.35
N ASP A 314 -4.50 -17.68 -22.07
CA ASP A 314 -3.79 -16.66 -22.85
C ASP A 314 -4.07 -16.75 -24.35
N ILE A 315 -5.34 -16.53 -24.72
CA ILE A 315 -5.84 -16.62 -26.10
C ILE A 315 -5.04 -15.77 -27.09
N PHE A 316 -4.39 -14.71 -26.62
CA PHE A 316 -3.64 -13.76 -27.45
C PHE A 316 -2.12 -13.92 -27.38
N HIS A 317 -1.62 -14.90 -26.63
CA HIS A 317 -0.20 -15.27 -26.55
C HIS A 317 0.73 -14.13 -26.06
N GLN A 318 0.34 -13.37 -25.04
CA GLN A 318 1.09 -12.19 -24.61
C GLN A 318 1.69 -12.26 -23.19
N LEU A 319 1.63 -13.40 -22.50
CA LEU A 319 2.11 -13.50 -21.12
C LEU A 319 3.65 -13.49 -21.01
N ASN A 320 4.19 -12.50 -20.31
CA ASN A 320 5.61 -12.39 -19.95
C ASN A 320 5.76 -11.95 -18.47
N SER A 321 6.65 -12.59 -17.70
CA SER A 321 6.85 -12.26 -16.28
C SER A 321 8.10 -11.38 -16.10
N THR A 322 7.99 -10.26 -15.38
CA THR A 322 9.11 -9.35 -15.12
C THR A 322 9.14 -8.98 -13.63
N GLU A 323 10.33 -8.88 -13.06
CA GLU A 323 10.60 -8.58 -11.65
C GLU A 323 11.54 -7.35 -11.57
N TYR A 324 11.21 -6.36 -10.74
CA TYR A 324 11.99 -5.13 -10.56
C TYR A 324 12.32 -4.89 -9.09
N THR A 325 13.58 -4.66 -8.78
CA THR A 325 14.04 -4.29 -7.43
C THR A 325 15.01 -3.11 -7.51
N LEU A 326 14.82 -2.11 -6.66
CA LEU A 326 15.70 -0.95 -6.53
C LEU A 326 16.17 -0.85 -5.08
N ASN A 327 17.47 -0.67 -4.86
CA ASN A 327 18.04 -0.34 -3.55
C ASN A 327 19.06 0.80 -3.67
N SER A 328 19.56 1.31 -2.54
CA SER A 328 20.48 2.46 -2.47
C SER A 328 21.82 2.28 -3.19
N GLN A 329 22.14 1.05 -3.63
CA GLN A 329 23.41 0.68 -4.24
C GLN A 329 23.24 0.04 -5.63
N CYS A 330 22.02 -0.30 -6.06
CA CYS A 330 21.78 -1.10 -7.26
C CYS A 330 20.35 -0.96 -7.79
N ARG A 331 20.23 -1.01 -9.12
CA ARG A 331 18.98 -1.24 -9.86
C ARG A 331 19.03 -2.65 -10.47
N ILE A 332 18.05 -3.49 -10.17
CA ILE A 332 17.92 -4.85 -10.69
C ILE A 332 16.62 -4.96 -11.49
N GLU A 333 16.76 -5.33 -12.76
CA GLU A 333 15.67 -5.56 -13.71
C GLU A 333 15.80 -7.01 -14.22
N SER A 334 14.78 -7.86 -14.02
CA SER A 334 14.82 -9.29 -14.37
C SER A 334 13.58 -9.72 -15.14
N TRP A 335 13.75 -10.62 -16.12
CA TRP A 335 12.65 -11.19 -16.91
C TRP A 335 12.63 -12.72 -16.80
N ARG A 336 11.43 -13.32 -16.83
CA ARG A 336 11.22 -14.77 -16.83
C ARG A 336 10.10 -15.13 -17.80
N LYS A 337 10.30 -16.21 -18.56
CA LYS A 337 9.23 -16.79 -19.39
C LYS A 337 8.21 -17.49 -18.49
N SER A 338 6.93 -17.23 -18.72
CA SER A 338 5.80 -17.95 -18.13
C SER A 338 5.32 -19.10 -19.03
N ILE A 339 4.48 -19.99 -18.48
CA ILE A 339 3.87 -21.10 -19.25
C ILE A 339 3.12 -20.52 -20.46
N PRO A 340 3.31 -21.08 -21.67
CA PRO A 340 2.67 -20.58 -22.87
C PRO A 340 1.15 -20.83 -22.87
N SER A 341 0.45 -20.06 -23.69
CA SER A 341 -0.94 -20.26 -24.12
C SER A 341 -1.30 -21.74 -24.37
N TYR A 342 -2.46 -22.18 -23.91
CA TYR A 342 -2.92 -23.56 -24.15
C TYR A 342 -4.44 -23.66 -24.22
N LEU A 343 -4.89 -24.74 -24.85
CA LEU A 343 -6.29 -25.17 -24.86
C LEU A 343 -6.39 -26.52 -24.15
N MET A 344 -7.31 -26.64 -23.20
CA MET A 344 -7.50 -27.85 -22.41
C MET A 344 -8.98 -28.26 -22.37
N LEU A 345 -9.23 -29.54 -22.62
CA LEU A 345 -10.54 -30.16 -22.42
C LEU A 345 -10.52 -30.95 -21.11
N HIS A 346 -11.43 -30.61 -20.20
CA HIS A 346 -11.64 -31.31 -18.94
C HIS A 346 -12.94 -32.11 -19.01
N LEU A 347 -12.87 -33.37 -18.55
CA LEU A 347 -14.04 -34.20 -18.26
C LEU A 347 -13.96 -34.60 -16.78
N SER A 348 -14.91 -34.14 -15.97
CA SER A 348 -15.00 -34.52 -14.54
C SER A 348 -16.25 -35.33 -14.28
N TRP A 349 -16.11 -36.49 -13.65
CA TRP A 349 -17.24 -37.31 -13.22
C TRP A 349 -17.28 -37.40 -11.68
N ARG A 350 -18.41 -37.04 -11.10
CA ARG A 350 -18.71 -37.14 -9.68
C ARG A 350 -19.72 -38.26 -9.46
N TRP A 351 -19.28 -39.33 -8.82
CA TRP A 351 -20.14 -40.43 -8.39
C TRP A 351 -20.36 -40.35 -6.88
N SER A 352 -21.63 -40.42 -6.46
CA SER A 352 -21.99 -40.49 -5.03
C SER A 352 -22.92 -41.68 -4.81
N HIS A 353 -22.47 -42.65 -4.00
CA HIS A 353 -23.28 -43.77 -3.55
C HIS A 353 -23.56 -43.61 -2.05
N MET A 354 -24.81 -43.31 -1.68
CA MET A 354 -25.22 -43.32 -0.27
C MET A 354 -25.54 -44.75 0.15
N PRO A 355 -24.87 -45.33 1.16
CA PRO A 355 -25.25 -46.64 1.68
C PRO A 355 -26.66 -46.59 2.26
N LYS A 356 -27.49 -47.58 1.93
CA LYS A 356 -28.84 -47.70 2.48
C LYS A 356 -28.74 -47.85 4.00
N LYS A 357 -29.42 -46.99 4.77
CA LYS A 357 -29.56 -47.16 6.23
C LYS A 357 -30.07 -48.57 6.49
N LYS A 358 -29.30 -49.40 7.21
CA LYS A 358 -29.84 -50.65 7.78
C LYS A 358 -31.01 -50.24 8.67
N ALA A 359 -32.21 -50.71 8.35
CA ALA A 359 -33.33 -50.61 9.27
C ALA A 359 -32.91 -51.33 10.56
N LEU A 360 -32.85 -50.59 11.66
CA LEU A 360 -32.81 -51.18 12.99
C LEU A 360 -34.08 -52.02 13.12
N ARG A 361 -33.91 -53.35 13.13
CA ARG A 361 -34.98 -54.25 13.59
C ARG A 361 -35.15 -53.97 15.07
N ILE A 362 -36.33 -53.45 15.42
CA ILE A 362 -36.80 -53.24 16.80
C ILE A 362 -37.04 -54.60 17.43
#